data_AF-A0A1Y1R7Z0-F1
#
_entry.id   AF-A0A1Y1R7Z0-F1
#
_cell.length_a   1.000
_cell.length_b   1.000
_cell.length_c   1.000
_cell.angle_alpha   90.00
_cell.angle_beta   90.00
_cell.angle_gamma   90.00
#
_symmetry.space_group_name_H-M   'P 1'
#
loop_
_entity.id
_entity.type
_entity.pdbx_description
1 polymer ?
#
loop_
_entity_poly.entity_id
_entity_poly.type
_entity_poly.pdbx_seq_one_letter_code
_entity_poly.pdbx_strand_id
1 'polypeptide(L)'
;MPSPYIAAGVNQHGLAVVQNESASIKNASHCNDGDQSAAIYAILENYQSVEEVSKAKQKLFADGLANFLIIGDKHEAMFVEVGSEDQYEYQGLKL
;
A
#
# COMPACT_ATOMS: atom_id res chain seq x y z
N MET A 1 21.36 3.04 1.43
CA MET A 1 20.93 4.13 2.33
C MET A 1 19.50 3.84 2.75
N PRO A 2 19.08 4.09 4.00
CA PRO A 2 17.66 3.97 4.35
C PRO A 2 16.89 5.01 3.51
N SER A 3 15.94 4.54 2.70
CA SER A 3 14.99 5.43 2.02
C SER A 3 14.13 6.13 3.06
N PRO A 4 13.73 7.40 2.86
CA PRO A 4 12.85 8.08 3.79
C PRO A 4 11.52 7.33 3.91
N TYR A 5 10.97 7.28 5.11
CA TYR A 5 9.63 6.74 5.33
C TYR A 5 8.59 7.64 4.67
N ILE A 6 7.67 7.06 3.90
CA ILE A 6 6.56 7.78 3.26
C ILE A 6 5.25 7.21 3.81
N ALA A 7 4.54 8.02 4.60
CA ALA A 7 3.22 7.66 5.11
C ALA A 7 2.10 7.86 4.06
N ALA A 8 2.31 8.79 3.12
CA ALA A 8 1.31 9.15 2.11
C ALA A 8 1.96 9.87 0.93
N GLY A 9 1.32 9.83 -0.23
CA GLY A 9 1.75 10.58 -1.41
C GLY A 9 0.72 10.59 -2.53
N VAL A 10 0.96 11.47 -3.50
CA VAL A 10 0.22 11.53 -4.76
C VAL A 10 1.24 11.63 -5.88
N ASN A 11 1.09 10.84 -6.95
CA ASN A 11 1.99 10.92 -8.09
C ASN A 11 1.46 11.87 -9.19
N GLN A 12 2.24 12.05 -10.25
CA GLN A 12 1.91 12.95 -11.37
C GLN A 12 0.63 12.56 -12.13
N HIS A 13 0.14 11.33 -11.96
CA HIS A 13 -1.09 10.83 -12.59
C HIS A 13 -2.34 11.12 -11.73
N GLY A 14 -2.16 11.64 -10.52
CA GLY A 14 -3.24 11.85 -9.56
C GLY A 14 -3.63 10.59 -8.78
N LEU A 15 -2.80 9.54 -8.84
CA LEU A 15 -2.94 8.36 -7.99
C LEU A 15 -2.40 8.69 -6.59
N ALA A 16 -3.25 8.58 -5.58
CA ALA A 16 -2.97 8.82 -4.19
C ALA A 16 -2.85 7.52 -3.41
N VAL A 17 -1.98 7.49 -2.41
CA VAL A 17 -1.88 6.40 -1.43
C VAL A 17 -1.62 6.97 -0.04
N VAL A 18 -2.27 6.39 0.97
CA VAL A 18 -2.06 6.66 2.40
C VAL A 18 -1.90 5.33 3.12
N GLN A 19 -0.89 5.23 3.96
CA GLN A 19 -0.66 4.11 4.88
C GLN A 19 -1.11 4.47 6.28
N ASN A 20 -1.69 3.49 6.96
CA ASN A 20 -1.99 3.56 8.38
C ASN A 20 -1.51 2.28 9.06
N GLU A 21 -0.47 2.42 9.89
CA GLU A 21 0.12 1.30 10.61
C GLU A 21 -0.90 0.63 11.54
N SER A 22 -0.95 -0.70 11.48
CA SER A 22 -1.84 -1.47 12.35
C SER A 22 -1.30 -1.49 13.78
N ALA A 23 -1.75 -0.52 14.60
CA ALA A 23 -1.40 -0.45 16.03
C ALA A 23 -1.83 -1.70 16.83
N SER A 24 -2.75 -2.48 16.28
CA SER A 24 -3.30 -3.70 16.89
C SER A 24 -2.39 -4.92 16.73
N ILE A 25 -1.43 -4.88 15.81
CA ILE A 25 -0.52 -5.99 15.52
C ILE A 25 0.81 -5.68 16.21
N LYS A 26 1.22 -6.54 17.14
CA LYS A 26 2.58 -6.48 17.70
C LYS A 26 3.56 -6.83 16.59
N ASN A 27 4.02 -5.82 15.85
CA ASN A 27 5.14 -5.90 14.91
C ASN A 27 6.48 -6.07 15.67
N ALA A 28 6.48 -6.86 16.75
CA ALA A 28 7.60 -7.03 17.68
C ALA A 28 8.73 -7.90 17.10
N SER A 29 8.53 -8.45 15.91
CA SER A 29 9.51 -9.24 15.20
C SER A 29 9.42 -8.86 13.73
N HIS A 30 10.50 -8.23 13.24
CA HIS A 30 10.87 -8.08 11.84
C HIS A 30 10.64 -6.72 11.16
N CYS A 31 11.80 -6.11 10.90
CA CYS A 31 12.20 -5.39 9.69
C CYS A 31 12.06 -3.85 9.66
N ASN A 32 13.20 -3.25 9.31
CA ASN A 32 13.46 -1.82 9.06
C ASN A 32 12.24 -1.08 8.50
N ASP A 33 12.01 0.15 8.98
CA ASP A 33 11.02 1.11 8.44
C ASP A 33 11.09 1.26 6.90
N GLY A 34 12.26 0.96 6.31
CA GLY A 34 12.46 0.94 4.86
C GLY A 34 11.66 -0.14 4.11
N ASP A 35 11.37 -1.29 4.73
CA ASP A 35 10.57 -2.36 4.09
C ASP A 35 9.07 -2.00 4.06
N GLN A 36 8.60 -1.22 5.04
CA GLN A 36 7.19 -0.82 5.12
C GLN A 36 6.78 0.13 3.98
N SER A 37 7.70 0.98 3.51
CA SER A 37 7.42 1.95 2.45
C SER A 37 7.55 1.38 1.03
N ALA A 38 8.02 0.14 0.85
CA ALA A 38 8.34 -0.41 -0.48
C ALA A 38 7.11 -0.47 -1.42
N ALA A 39 5.95 -0.89 -0.90
CA ALA A 39 4.72 -0.92 -1.67
C ALA A 39 4.25 0.49 -2.07
N ILE A 40 4.39 1.48 -1.18
CA ILE A 40 4.04 2.88 -1.46
C ILE A 40 4.95 3.46 -2.54
N TYR A 41 6.25 3.25 -2.43
CA TYR A 41 7.20 3.65 -3.47
C TYR A 41 6.84 3.01 -4.81
N ALA A 42 6.60 1.71 -4.82
CA ALA A 42 6.22 1.00 -6.03
C ALA A 42 4.94 1.58 -6.65
N ILE A 43 3.91 1.85 -5.85
CA ILE A 43 2.63 2.46 -6.27
C ILE A 43 2.86 3.84 -6.89
N LEU A 44 3.57 4.71 -6.18
CA LEU A 44 3.78 6.09 -6.61
C LEU A 44 4.65 6.20 -7.86
N GLU A 45 5.62 5.30 -8.03
CA GLU A 45 6.58 5.33 -9.13
C GLU A 45 6.08 4.60 -10.40
N ASN A 46 5.39 3.46 -10.24
CA ASN A 46 5.16 2.53 -11.36
C ASN A 46 3.71 2.40 -11.82
N TYR A 47 2.74 3.04 -11.15
CA TYR A 47 1.31 2.87 -11.44
C TYR A 47 0.62 4.21 -11.67
N GLN A 48 -0.41 4.20 -12.52
CA GLN A 48 -1.12 5.42 -12.95
C GLN A 48 -2.58 5.48 -12.47
N SER A 49 -3.16 4.34 -12.08
CA SER A 49 -4.55 4.24 -11.63
C SER A 49 -4.74 3.14 -10.60
N VAL A 50 -5.86 3.19 -9.88
CA VAL A 50 -6.27 2.14 -8.94
C VAL A 50 -6.50 0.81 -9.67
N GLU A 51 -7.04 0.83 -10.89
CA GLU A 51 -7.22 -0.36 -11.72
C GLU A 51 -5.90 -1.12 -11.96
N GLU A 52 -4.81 -0.39 -12.27
CA GLU A 52 -3.49 -1.00 -12.49
C GLU A 52 -2.95 -1.62 -11.19
N VAL A 53 -3.11 -0.93 -10.06
CA VAL A 53 -2.70 -1.43 -8.75
C VAL A 53 -3.49 -2.69 -8.39
N SER A 54 -4.80 -2.71 -8.64
CA SER A 54 -5.67 -3.87 -8.41
C SER A 54 -5.22 -5.11 -9.20
N LYS A 55 -4.74 -4.92 -10.44
CA LYS A 55 -4.16 -6.00 -11.26
C LYS A 55 -2.82 -6.52 -10.71
N ALA A 56 -2.08 -5.69 -9.98
CA ALA A 56 -0.77 -6.04 -9.42
C ALA A 56 -0.79 -6.39 -7.92
N LYS A 57 -1.97 -6.44 -7.28
CA LYS A 57 -2.14 -6.63 -5.83
C LYS A 57 -1.33 -7.80 -5.25
N GLN A 58 -1.28 -8.94 -5.94
CA GLN A 58 -0.53 -10.11 -5.46
C GLN A 58 0.97 -9.83 -5.39
N LYS A 59 1.52 -9.11 -6.37
CA LYS A 59 2.94 -8.72 -6.37
C LYS A 59 3.23 -7.65 -5.31
N LEU A 60 2.29 -6.76 -5.04
CA LEU A 60 2.47 -5.63 -4.14
C LEU A 60 2.30 -5.99 -2.66
N PHE A 61 1.42 -6.95 -2.35
CA PHE A 61 0.95 -7.16 -0.98
C PHE A 61 1.16 -8.57 -0.42
N ALA A 62 1.58 -9.56 -1.22
CA ALA A 62 1.79 -10.93 -0.71
C ALA A 62 2.88 -10.98 0.38
N ASP A 63 4.04 -10.37 0.11
CA ASP A 63 5.19 -10.37 1.04
C ASP A 63 5.21 -9.13 1.96
N GLY A 64 4.07 -8.45 2.12
CA GLY A 64 3.97 -7.19 2.85
C GLY A 64 3.90 -7.35 4.38
N LEU A 65 4.40 -6.36 5.11
CA LEU A 65 4.12 -6.24 6.54
C LEU A 65 2.66 -5.85 6.76
N ALA A 66 2.10 -6.29 7.88
CA ALA A 66 0.69 -6.08 8.17
C ALA A 66 0.36 -4.58 8.31
N ASN A 67 -0.58 -4.09 7.51
CA ASN A 67 -0.80 -2.67 7.32
C ASN A 67 -2.14 -2.36 6.65
N PHE A 68 -2.58 -1.12 6.75
CA PHE A 68 -3.75 -0.63 6.01
C PHE A 68 -3.33 0.40 4.98
N LEU A 69 -3.82 0.25 3.75
CA LEU A 69 -3.60 1.18 2.65
C LEU A 69 -4.94 1.69 2.11
N ILE A 70 -5.00 3.00 1.89
CA ILE A 70 -6.07 3.64 1.13
C ILE A 70 -5.43 4.17 -0.15
N ILE A 71 -5.88 3.67 -1.30
CA ILE A 71 -5.36 4.03 -2.61
C ILE A 71 -6.52 4.60 -3.42
N GLY A 72 -6.33 5.72 -4.11
CA GLY A 72 -7.42 6.38 -4.81
C GLY A 72 -6.97 7.17 -6.02
N ASP A 73 -7.85 7.28 -7.00
CA ASP A 73 -7.72 8.20 -8.13
C ASP A 73 -9.06 8.90 -8.39
N LYS A 74 -9.18 9.60 -9.52
CA LYS A 74 -10.39 10.36 -9.88
C LYS A 74 -11.63 9.50 -10.20
N HIS A 75 -11.49 8.19 -10.30
CA HIS A 75 -12.54 7.26 -10.73
C HIS A 75 -12.94 6.29 -9.63
N GLU A 76 -12.00 5.88 -8.78
CA GLU A 76 -12.25 4.85 -7.79
C GLU A 76 -11.29 4.96 -6.59
N ALA A 77 -11.63 4.24 -5.54
CA ALA A 77 -10.79 4.03 -4.38
C ALA A 77 -10.71 2.54 -4.03
N MET A 78 -9.60 2.14 -3.44
CA MET A 78 -9.34 0.79 -2.96
C MET A 78 -8.81 0.86 -1.54
N PHE A 79 -9.47 0.14 -0.64
CA PHE A 79 -8.95 -0.17 0.68
C PHE A 79 -8.24 -1.51 0.63
N VAL A 80 -7.05 -1.60 1.21
CA VAL A 80 -6.28 -2.84 1.32
C VAL A 80 -5.91 -3.06 2.78
N GLU A 81 -6.26 -4.24 3.28
CA GLU A 81 -5.76 -4.77 4.54
C GLU A 81 -4.72 -5.83 4.21
N VAL A 82 -3.47 -5.59 4.61
CA VAL A 82 -2.39 -6.57 4.55
C VAL A 82 -2.27 -7.19 5.93
N GLY A 83 -2.44 -8.49 6.02
CA GLY A 83 -2.26 -9.31 7.22
C GLY A 83 -0.87 -9.98 7.25
N SER A 84 -0.70 -10.91 8.17
CA SER A 84 0.48 -11.79 8.22
C SER A 84 0.33 -12.99 7.26
N GLU A 85 1.45 -13.52 6.75
CA GLU A 85 1.50 -14.79 6.00
C GLU A 85 0.64 -14.81 4.72
N ASP A 86 0.94 -13.94 3.74
CA ASP A 86 0.26 -13.85 2.44
C ASP A 86 -1.23 -13.50 2.47
N GLN A 87 -1.78 -13.17 3.64
CA GLN A 87 -3.18 -12.78 3.77
C GLN A 87 -3.33 -11.31 3.46
N TYR A 88 -4.10 -10.98 2.43
CA TYR A 88 -4.55 -9.62 2.19
C TYR A 88 -6.00 -9.62 1.71
N GLU A 89 -6.75 -8.61 2.16
CA GLU A 89 -8.12 -8.35 1.74
C GLU A 89 -8.18 -6.97 1.08
N TYR A 90 -9.09 -6.80 0.12
CA TYR A 90 -9.29 -5.52 -0.53
C TYR A 90 -10.77 -5.25 -0.80
N GLN A 91 -11.15 -3.98 -0.70
CA GLN A 91 -12.48 -3.50 -1.03
C GLN A 91 -12.37 -2.32 -1.99
N GLY A 92 -12.99 -2.45 -3.17
CA GLY A 92 -13.06 -1.39 -4.18
C GLY A 92 -14.35 -0.58 -4.06
N LEU A 93 -14.24 0.73 -4.29
CA LEU A 93 -15.34 1.67 -4.35
C LEU A 93 -15.24 2.50 -5.63
N LYS A 94 -16.27 2.45 -6.48
CA LYS A 94 -16.38 3.37 -7.62
C LYS A 94 -17.00 4.70 -7.17
N LEU A 95 -16.47 5.79 -7.69
CA LEU A 95 -16.92 7.16 -7.41
C LEU A 95 -17.94 7.65 -8.44
#